data_AF-A0A535DIH2-F1
#
_entry.id   AF-A0A535DIH2-F1
#
_cell.length_a   1.000
_cell.length_b   1.000
_cell.length_c   1.000
_cell.angle_alpha   90.00
_cell.angle_beta   90.00
_cell.angle_gamma   90.00
#
_symmetry.space_group_name_H-M   'P 1'
#
loop_
_entity.id
_entity.type
_entity.pdbx_description
1 polymer ?
#
loop_
_entity_poly.entity_id
_entity_poly.type
_entity_poly.pdbx_seq_one_letter_code
_entity_poly.pdbx_strand_id
1 'polypeptide(L)'
;MGHWLTRGLVVRLIVFVAVVLVVATLSITPPGHEIHTSGATALRSQVVESYNTPLYATRQAQPSQSLDAIRCELWLLRNSSAAACSDRASLAAAYFPQLTQSPMTLYLPWSPCALTSSPSRGFNVEYRPSGRTIAIHCFAASPWLTIFETHNLGVVAEPQLALLLVPTQSIPAGQIDVVQDNWTELLLHDDNGYEVPLGTTTIA
;
A
#
# COMPACT_ATOMS: atom_id res chain seq x y z
N MET A 1 4.68 -63.60 -4.58
CA MET A 1 5.21 -62.45 -5.36
C MET A 1 4.19 -61.30 -5.56
N GLY A 2 2.90 -61.56 -5.80
CA GLY A 2 1.89 -60.50 -6.05
C GLY A 2 1.56 -59.54 -4.89
N HIS A 3 1.69 -59.96 -3.63
CA HIS A 3 1.40 -59.10 -2.46
C HIS A 3 2.46 -58.01 -2.19
N TRP A 4 3.70 -58.20 -2.65
CA TRP A 4 4.78 -57.23 -2.47
C TRP A 4 4.73 -56.11 -3.53
N LEU A 5 4.35 -56.47 -4.76
CA LEU A 5 4.14 -55.52 -5.87
C LEU A 5 2.94 -54.60 -5.59
N THR A 6 1.85 -55.14 -5.06
CA THR A 6 0.66 -54.35 -4.68
C THR A 6 0.93 -53.42 -3.50
N ARG A 7 1.66 -53.85 -2.47
CA ARG A 7 2.08 -52.99 -1.36
C ARG A 7 2.99 -51.84 -1.80
N GLY A 8 3.96 -52.11 -2.68
CA GLY A 8 4.84 -51.08 -3.22
C GLY A 8 4.10 -50.02 -4.04
N LEU A 9 3.07 -50.45 -4.80
CA LEU A 9 2.25 -49.55 -5.61
C LEU A 9 1.32 -48.68 -4.76
N VAL A 10 0.71 -49.26 -3.71
CA VAL A 10 -0.12 -48.52 -2.74
C VAL A 10 0.68 -47.46 -1.99
N VAL A 11 1.88 -47.80 -1.50
CA VAL A 11 2.73 -46.82 -0.80
C VAL A 11 3.14 -45.67 -1.71
N ARG A 12 3.52 -45.95 -2.97
CA ARG A 12 3.85 -44.91 -3.96
C ARG A 12 2.66 -44.00 -4.25
N LEU A 13 1.46 -44.57 -4.39
CA LEU A 13 0.24 -43.78 -4.61
C LEU A 13 -0.06 -42.87 -3.41
N ILE A 14 0.06 -43.37 -2.18
CA ILE A 14 -0.15 -42.59 -0.96
C ILE A 14 0.86 -41.43 -0.89
N VAL A 15 2.15 -41.70 -1.14
CA VAL A 15 3.18 -40.66 -1.13
C VAL A 15 2.88 -39.62 -2.21
N PHE A 16 2.52 -40.04 -3.42
CA PHE A 16 2.16 -39.12 -4.49
C PHE A 16 0.97 -38.23 -4.13
N VAL A 17 -0.12 -38.82 -3.61
CA VAL A 17 -1.30 -38.07 -3.16
C VAL A 17 -0.94 -37.10 -2.03
N ALA A 18 -0.14 -37.53 -1.05
CA ALA A 18 0.32 -36.66 0.04
C ALA A 18 1.12 -35.47 -0.49
N VAL A 19 2.06 -35.70 -1.43
CA VAL A 19 2.84 -34.64 -2.07
C VAL A 19 1.93 -33.69 -2.85
N VAL A 20 0.99 -34.21 -3.64
CA VAL A 20 0.03 -33.39 -4.41
C VAL A 20 -0.83 -32.54 -3.49
N LEU A 21 -1.32 -33.09 -2.37
CA LEU A 21 -2.10 -32.34 -1.39
C LEU A 21 -1.28 -31.23 -0.73
N VAL A 22 -0.04 -31.53 -0.32
CA VAL A 22 0.85 -30.53 0.27
C VAL A 22 1.13 -29.41 -0.73
N VAL A 23 1.50 -29.75 -1.95
CA VAL A 23 1.78 -28.77 -3.03
C VAL A 23 0.55 -27.92 -3.32
N ALA A 24 -0.64 -28.55 -3.46
CA ALA A 24 -1.89 -27.82 -3.69
C ALA A 24 -2.18 -26.83 -2.56
N THR A 25 -1.98 -27.25 -1.30
CA THR A 25 -2.23 -26.39 -0.14
C THR A 25 -1.27 -25.19 -0.10
N LEU A 26 0.01 -25.41 -0.41
CA LEU A 26 1.02 -24.35 -0.46
C LEU A 26 0.80 -23.36 -1.61
N SER A 27 0.03 -23.75 -2.63
CA SER A 27 -0.30 -22.91 -3.79
C SER A 27 -1.66 -22.19 -3.69
N ILE A 28 -2.38 -22.32 -2.58
CA ILE A 28 -3.61 -21.56 -2.36
C ILE A 28 -3.26 -20.17 -1.80
N THR A 29 -3.73 -19.13 -2.49
CA THR A 29 -3.72 -17.75 -1.97
C THR A 29 -4.83 -17.60 -0.93
N PRO A 30 -4.53 -17.17 0.31
CA PRO A 30 -5.59 -16.84 1.26
C PRO A 30 -6.41 -15.63 0.78
N PRO A 31 -7.63 -15.43 1.31
CA PRO A 31 -8.36 -14.19 1.08
C PRO A 31 -7.63 -13.05 1.82
N GLY A 32 -7.28 -11.97 1.10
CA GLY A 32 -6.71 -10.78 1.72
C GLY A 32 -7.68 -10.11 2.70
N HIS A 33 -7.19 -9.64 3.84
CA HIS A 33 -8.01 -8.95 4.83
C HIS A 33 -7.43 -7.60 5.26
N GLU A 34 -8.30 -6.70 5.72
CA GLU A 34 -7.84 -5.44 6.32
C GLU A 34 -6.98 -5.72 7.56
N ILE A 35 -5.91 -4.94 7.72
CA ILE A 35 -5.03 -5.06 8.88
C ILE A 35 -5.56 -4.17 9.98
N HIS A 36 -5.71 -4.74 11.18
CA HIS A 36 -6.22 -4.02 12.34
C HIS A 36 -5.22 -4.02 13.50
N THR A 37 -4.76 -2.83 13.86
CA THR A 37 -3.89 -2.64 15.02
C THR A 37 -4.75 -2.52 16.29
N SER A 38 -4.39 -3.28 17.33
CA SER A 38 -5.08 -3.21 18.63
C SER A 38 -5.08 -1.78 19.20
N GLY A 39 -6.26 -1.24 19.45
CA GLY A 39 -6.45 0.12 19.99
C GLY A 39 -6.33 1.24 18.95
N ALA A 40 -6.15 0.91 17.67
CA ALA A 40 -6.20 1.87 16.58
C ALA A 40 -7.65 2.18 16.14
N THR A 41 -7.81 3.28 15.41
CA THR A 41 -9.09 3.71 14.85
C THR A 41 -9.01 3.69 13.34
N ALA A 42 -9.87 2.91 12.69
CA ALA A 42 -9.99 2.91 11.23
C ALA A 42 -10.43 4.29 10.70
N LEU A 43 -9.74 4.78 9.68
CA LEU A 43 -10.02 6.05 9.02
C LEU A 43 -10.59 5.81 7.63
N ARG A 44 -11.65 6.53 7.29
CA ARG A 44 -12.20 6.50 5.93
C ARG A 44 -11.33 7.34 5.01
N SER A 45 -10.51 6.73 4.18
CA SER A 45 -9.68 7.45 3.22
C SER A 45 -10.27 7.45 1.81
N GLN A 46 -9.92 8.44 1.01
CA GLN A 46 -10.22 8.49 -0.42
C GLN A 46 -8.93 8.63 -1.23
N VAL A 47 -8.77 7.83 -2.28
CA VAL A 47 -7.67 7.99 -3.24
C VAL A 47 -8.14 8.86 -4.39
N VAL A 48 -7.30 9.83 -4.76
CA VAL A 48 -7.53 10.71 -5.89
C VAL A 48 -6.31 10.63 -6.80
N GLU A 49 -6.51 10.12 -8.01
CA GLU A 49 -5.44 10.01 -9.01
C GLU A 49 -5.24 11.33 -9.76
N SER A 50 -4.03 11.51 -10.30
CA SER A 50 -3.72 12.65 -11.17
C SER A 50 -4.36 12.44 -12.54
N TYR A 51 -5.38 13.24 -12.84
CA TYR A 51 -6.26 13.04 -14.00
C TYR A 51 -5.57 13.22 -15.36
N ASN A 52 -4.53 14.06 -15.44
CA ASN A 52 -3.99 14.53 -16.73
C ASN A 52 -2.50 14.24 -16.95
N THR A 53 -1.74 13.98 -15.87
CA THR A 53 -0.31 13.70 -15.98
C THR A 53 0.07 12.72 -14.89
N PRO A 54 0.47 11.47 -15.23
CA PRO A 54 1.07 10.56 -14.26
C PRO A 54 2.18 11.29 -13.50
N LEU A 55 2.02 11.40 -12.19
CA LEU A 55 3.01 11.99 -11.31
C LEU A 55 3.96 10.89 -10.90
N TYR A 56 5.20 10.97 -11.37
CA TYR A 56 6.28 10.13 -10.88
C TYR A 56 7.14 11.04 -10.03
N ALA A 57 7.22 10.71 -8.74
CA ALA A 57 7.99 11.48 -7.79
C ALA A 57 9.19 10.63 -7.38
N THR A 58 10.38 11.09 -7.77
CA THR A 58 11.65 10.42 -7.41
C THR A 58 11.97 10.53 -5.91
N ARG A 59 11.21 11.37 -5.19
CA ARG A 59 11.26 11.56 -3.75
C ARG A 59 9.85 11.72 -3.19
N GLN A 60 9.70 11.33 -1.94
CA GLN A 60 8.45 11.42 -1.23
C GLN A 60 8.11 12.86 -0.86
N ALA A 61 6.92 13.32 -1.24
CA ALA A 61 6.37 14.59 -0.79
C ALA A 61 5.75 14.46 0.61
N GLN A 62 5.80 15.54 1.38
CA GLN A 62 5.38 15.55 2.78
C GLN A 62 3.85 15.61 2.93
N PRO A 63 3.30 14.90 3.94
CA PRO A 63 1.92 15.08 4.39
C PRO A 63 1.59 16.53 4.76
N SER A 64 0.41 17.03 4.38
CA SER A 64 -0.03 18.37 4.77
C SER A 64 -1.54 18.52 4.83
N GLN A 65 -2.05 19.36 5.74
CA GLN A 65 -3.45 19.83 5.69
C GLN A 65 -3.66 21.00 4.72
N SER A 66 -2.59 21.49 4.05
CA SER A 66 -2.70 22.51 3.00
C SER A 66 -2.59 21.87 1.62
N LEU A 67 -3.69 21.85 0.88
CA LEU A 67 -3.72 21.35 -0.50
C LEU A 67 -2.80 22.18 -1.41
N ASP A 68 -2.68 23.49 -1.19
CA ASP A 68 -1.75 24.31 -1.96
C ASP A 68 -0.29 24.00 -1.65
N ALA A 69 0.04 23.67 -0.39
CA ALA A 69 1.38 23.22 -0.03
C ALA A 69 1.72 21.92 -0.76
N ILE A 70 0.79 20.96 -0.82
CA ILE A 70 0.96 19.73 -1.60
C ILE A 70 1.19 20.05 -3.07
N ARG A 71 0.33 20.85 -3.71
CA ARG A 71 0.47 21.18 -5.14
C ARG A 71 1.81 21.86 -5.44
N CYS A 72 2.24 22.75 -4.55
CA CYS A 72 3.53 23.43 -4.60
C CYS A 72 4.70 22.45 -4.50
N GLU A 73 4.69 21.55 -3.52
CA GLU A 73 5.72 20.54 -3.33
C GLU A 73 5.83 19.59 -4.53
N LEU A 74 4.69 19.10 -5.04
CA LEU A 74 4.66 18.25 -6.22
C LEU A 74 5.21 18.95 -7.47
N TRP A 75 4.94 20.24 -7.62
CA TRP A 75 5.51 21.03 -8.70
C TRP A 75 7.02 21.22 -8.53
N LEU A 76 7.50 21.49 -7.32
CA LEU A 76 8.94 21.61 -7.03
C LEU A 76 9.69 20.30 -7.28
N LEU A 77 9.07 19.15 -6.98
CA LEU A 77 9.65 17.84 -7.28
C LEU A 77 9.87 17.63 -8.79
N ARG A 78 8.99 18.17 -9.65
CA ARG A 78 9.18 18.17 -11.10
C ARG A 78 10.13 19.27 -11.60
N ASN A 79 10.17 20.40 -10.91
CA ASN A 79 10.90 21.59 -11.30
C ASN A 79 12.00 21.89 -10.29
N SER A 80 12.90 20.92 -10.09
CA SER A 80 13.87 20.95 -8.98
C SER A 80 14.86 22.12 -9.01
N SER A 81 14.97 22.84 -10.13
CA SER A 81 15.78 24.06 -10.27
C SER A 81 15.04 25.34 -9.84
N ALA A 82 13.74 25.26 -9.58
CA ALA A 82 12.95 26.41 -9.16
C ALA A 82 13.20 26.76 -7.69
N ALA A 83 13.35 28.05 -7.40
CA ALA A 83 13.55 28.55 -6.04
C ALA A 83 12.23 28.75 -5.26
N ALA A 84 11.11 28.86 -5.96
CA ALA A 84 9.80 29.10 -5.39
C ALA A 84 8.71 28.47 -6.27
N CYS A 85 7.55 28.22 -5.67
CA CYS A 85 6.41 27.66 -6.38
C CYS A 85 5.84 28.62 -7.42
N SER A 86 5.29 28.03 -8.48
CA SER A 86 4.45 28.73 -9.45
C SER A 86 3.21 29.35 -8.76
N ASP A 87 2.46 30.18 -9.49
CA ASP A 87 1.27 30.81 -8.94
C ASP A 87 0.20 29.77 -8.58
N ARG A 88 -0.61 30.11 -7.56
CA ARG A 88 -1.60 29.20 -6.98
C ARG A 88 -2.66 28.74 -7.99
N ALA A 89 -3.06 29.60 -8.93
CA ALA A 89 -4.10 29.27 -9.90
C ALA A 89 -3.59 28.25 -10.92
N SER A 90 -2.38 28.44 -11.43
CA SER A 90 -1.71 27.48 -12.31
C SER A 90 -1.51 26.12 -11.61
N LEU A 91 -1.07 26.12 -10.35
CA LEU A 91 -0.91 24.90 -9.57
C LEU A 91 -2.24 24.18 -9.31
N ALA A 92 -3.30 24.92 -8.98
CA ALA A 92 -4.63 24.35 -8.79
C ALA A 92 -5.18 23.72 -10.07
N ALA A 93 -4.95 24.33 -11.24
CA ALA A 93 -5.36 23.78 -12.53
C ALA A 93 -4.57 22.53 -12.92
N ALA A 94 -3.28 22.47 -12.57
CA ALA A 94 -2.39 21.37 -12.97
C ALA A 94 -2.42 20.16 -12.04
N TYR A 95 -2.58 20.36 -10.73
CA TYR A 95 -2.44 19.31 -9.71
C TYR A 95 -3.74 19.13 -8.93
N PHE A 96 -4.46 18.05 -9.23
CA PHE A 96 -5.76 17.73 -8.62
C PHE A 96 -6.80 18.87 -8.74
N PRO A 97 -7.14 19.33 -9.96
CA PRO A 97 -8.06 20.45 -10.18
C PRO A 97 -9.48 20.20 -9.66
N GLN A 98 -9.87 18.94 -9.51
CA GLN A 98 -11.15 18.53 -8.93
C GLN A 98 -11.24 18.72 -7.41
N LEU A 99 -10.11 18.99 -6.73
CA LEU A 99 -10.06 19.10 -5.27
C LEU A 99 -10.15 20.54 -4.79
N THR A 100 -10.94 20.72 -3.74
CA THR A 100 -11.05 21.96 -2.96
C THR A 100 -10.38 21.75 -1.60
N GLN A 101 -9.77 22.82 -1.07
CA GLN A 101 -9.19 22.82 0.27
C GLN A 101 -10.25 22.49 1.33
N SER A 102 -9.91 21.59 2.25
CA SER A 102 -10.69 21.24 3.42
C SER A 102 -9.80 21.34 4.67
N PRO A 103 -10.22 22.05 5.73
CA PRO A 103 -9.41 22.19 6.94
C PRO A 103 -9.34 20.89 7.78
N MET A 104 -10.23 19.93 7.53
CA MET A 104 -10.28 18.66 8.26
C MET A 104 -9.81 17.48 7.39
N THR A 105 -8.91 17.75 6.46
CA THR A 105 -8.38 16.75 5.54
C THR A 105 -6.87 16.84 5.53
N LEU A 106 -6.23 15.74 5.86
CA LEU A 106 -4.83 15.53 5.61
C LEU A 106 -4.66 14.99 4.19
N TYR A 107 -3.82 15.66 3.41
CA TYR A 107 -3.48 15.28 2.06
C TYR A 107 -2.13 14.57 2.09
N LEU A 108 -2.10 13.33 1.59
CA LEU A 108 -0.95 12.45 1.62
C LEU A 108 -0.53 12.11 0.19
N PRO A 109 0.53 12.73 -0.34
CA PRO A 109 1.14 12.28 -1.59
C PRO A 109 1.67 10.87 -1.38
N TRP A 110 1.10 9.93 -2.11
CA TRP A 110 1.32 8.52 -1.83
C TRP A 110 1.31 7.73 -3.11
N SER A 111 2.24 6.78 -3.23
CA SER A 111 2.24 5.84 -4.33
C SER A 111 1.55 4.56 -3.84
N PRO A 112 0.34 4.24 -4.33
CA PRO A 112 -0.46 3.17 -3.75
C PRO A 112 0.28 1.84 -3.78
N CYS A 113 0.60 1.32 -2.59
CA CYS A 113 1.11 -0.02 -2.32
C CYS A 113 1.83 -0.67 -3.52
N ALA A 114 3.06 -0.22 -3.79
CA ALA A 114 3.87 -0.64 -4.95
C ALA A 114 4.25 -2.14 -5.01
N LEU A 115 3.52 -3.01 -4.31
CA LEU A 115 3.60 -4.47 -4.35
C LEU A 115 2.93 -4.95 -5.64
N THR A 116 3.72 -5.14 -6.69
CA THR A 116 3.24 -5.21 -8.08
C THR A 116 2.79 -6.59 -8.59
N SER A 117 2.58 -7.61 -7.76
CA SER A 117 2.28 -8.96 -8.30
C SER A 117 1.17 -9.77 -7.63
N SER A 118 0.53 -9.34 -6.53
CA SER A 118 -0.54 -10.14 -5.92
C SER A 118 -1.94 -9.80 -6.47
N PRO A 119 -2.78 -10.82 -6.78
CA PRO A 119 -4.18 -10.64 -7.17
C PRO A 119 -5.10 -10.19 -6.02
N SER A 120 -4.67 -10.38 -4.77
CA SER A 120 -5.42 -10.07 -3.56
C SER A 120 -4.70 -8.95 -2.81
N ARG A 121 -4.74 -7.74 -3.36
CA ARG A 121 -4.09 -6.55 -2.78
C ARG A 121 -5.11 -5.49 -2.40
N GLY A 122 -4.82 -4.78 -1.32
CA GLY A 122 -5.65 -3.69 -0.84
C GLY A 122 -4.87 -2.78 0.09
N PHE A 123 -5.57 -1.80 0.63
CA PHE A 123 -5.04 -1.02 1.73
C PHE A 123 -6.17 -0.55 2.64
N ASN A 124 -5.82 -0.31 3.89
CA ASN A 124 -6.67 0.39 4.84
C ASN A 124 -5.81 1.40 5.62
N VAL A 125 -6.47 2.38 6.25
CA VAL A 125 -5.78 3.44 6.98
C VAL A 125 -6.27 3.45 8.42
N GLU A 126 -5.34 3.51 9.36
CA GLU A 126 -5.66 3.57 10.79
C GLU A 126 -4.90 4.70 11.49
N TYR A 127 -5.52 5.29 12.51
CA TYR A 127 -4.85 6.14 13.48
C TYR A 127 -4.50 5.34 14.72
N ARG A 128 -3.22 5.36 15.11
CA ARG A 128 -2.66 4.70 16.30
C ARG A 128 -2.39 5.75 17.39
N PRO A 129 -3.25 5.84 18.44
CA PRO A 129 -3.14 6.91 19.43
C PRO A 129 -1.85 6.87 20.27
N SER A 130 -1.33 5.66 20.57
CA SER A 130 -0.15 5.46 21.41
C SER A 130 1.13 6.07 20.83
N GLY A 131 1.25 6.09 19.50
CA GLY A 131 2.38 6.68 18.77
C GLY A 131 2.05 7.96 18.01
N ARG A 132 0.79 8.42 18.05
CA ARG A 132 0.27 9.50 17.21
C ARG A 132 0.61 9.29 15.72
N THR A 133 0.34 8.09 15.23
CA THR A 133 0.74 7.68 13.88
C THR A 133 -0.48 7.36 13.03
N ILE A 134 -0.49 7.85 11.79
CA ILE A 134 -1.38 7.34 10.75
C ILE A 134 -0.62 6.22 10.02
N ALA A 135 -1.14 5.01 10.07
CA ALA A 135 -0.60 3.87 9.33
C ALA A 135 -1.46 3.59 8.11
N ILE A 136 -0.83 3.54 6.94
CA ILE A 136 -1.42 3.03 5.71
C ILE A 136 -0.98 1.58 5.58
N HIS A 137 -1.87 0.66 5.93
CA HIS A 137 -1.60 -0.76 5.84
C HIS A 137 -1.81 -1.21 4.40
N CYS A 138 -0.71 -1.48 3.70
CA CYS A 138 -0.70 -2.09 2.38
C CYS A 138 -0.67 -3.61 2.55
N PHE A 139 -1.75 -4.30 2.26
CA PHE A 139 -1.79 -5.75 2.41
C PHE A 139 -1.91 -6.45 1.05
N ALA A 140 -1.26 -7.60 0.96
CA ALA A 140 -1.36 -8.52 -0.15
C ALA A 140 -1.47 -9.94 0.38
N ALA A 141 -2.32 -10.78 -0.20
CA ALA A 141 -2.31 -12.22 0.08
C ALA A 141 -1.54 -12.96 -1.02
N SER A 142 -0.69 -13.91 -0.62
CA SER A 142 0.14 -14.68 -1.55
C SER A 142 0.15 -16.16 -1.17
N PRO A 143 0.23 -17.09 -2.13
CA PRO A 143 0.53 -18.48 -1.81
C PRO A 143 1.97 -18.59 -1.27
N TRP A 144 2.24 -19.65 -0.52
CA TRP A 144 3.57 -19.93 0.02
C TRP A 144 4.51 -20.48 -1.07
N LEU A 145 3.96 -21.23 -2.01
CA LEU A 145 4.68 -21.78 -3.15
C LEU A 145 4.03 -21.30 -4.46
N THR A 146 4.70 -20.38 -5.14
CA THR A 146 4.32 -19.94 -6.47
C THR A 146 4.99 -20.80 -7.53
N ILE A 147 4.29 -21.84 -7.99
CA ILE A 147 4.82 -22.79 -9.00
C ILE A 147 4.74 -22.21 -10.43
N PHE A 148 3.95 -21.16 -10.61
CA PHE A 148 3.70 -20.49 -11.90
C PHE A 148 3.60 -18.98 -11.70
N GLU A 149 4.60 -18.34 -11.10
CA GLU A 149 4.65 -16.88 -11.15
C GLU A 149 5.20 -16.49 -12.51
N THR A 150 4.31 -16.04 -13.40
CA THR A 150 4.75 -15.16 -14.49
C THR A 150 5.20 -13.87 -13.84
N HIS A 151 6.45 -13.82 -13.37
CA HIS A 151 7.10 -12.55 -13.13
C HIS A 151 6.96 -11.78 -14.44
N ASN A 152 6.33 -10.60 -14.37
CA ASN A 152 6.43 -9.62 -15.43
C ASN A 152 7.91 -9.19 -15.48
N LEU A 153 8.73 -10.00 -16.16
CA LEU A 153 10.12 -9.69 -16.50
C LEU A 153 10.07 -8.59 -17.56
N GLY A 154 9.87 -7.36 -17.09
CA GLY A 154 9.74 -6.18 -17.91
C GLY A 154 10.09 -4.94 -17.11
N VAL A 155 10.25 -3.82 -17.81
CA VAL A 155 10.42 -2.51 -17.17
C VAL A 155 9.14 -2.20 -16.40
N VAL A 156 9.21 -2.20 -15.07
CA VAL A 156 8.12 -1.73 -14.22
C VAL A 156 8.07 -0.22 -14.35
N ALA A 157 6.94 0.32 -14.84
CA ALA A 157 6.72 1.75 -14.81
C ALA A 157 6.84 2.23 -13.36
N GLU A 158 7.57 3.33 -13.14
CA GLU A 158 7.66 3.98 -11.83
C GLU A 158 6.24 4.15 -11.25
N PRO A 159 6.00 3.92 -9.96
CA PRO A 159 4.62 3.84 -9.50
C PRO A 159 4.01 5.25 -9.48
N GLN A 160 2.78 5.36 -9.97
CA GLN A 160 2.10 6.65 -10.06
C GLN A 160 1.81 7.18 -8.67
N LEU A 161 2.06 8.46 -8.47
CA LEU A 161 1.72 9.19 -7.27
C LEU A 161 0.26 9.60 -7.34
N ALA A 162 -0.50 9.17 -6.34
CA ALA A 162 -1.87 9.59 -6.06
C ALA A 162 -1.89 10.50 -4.82
N LEU A 163 -3.05 11.09 -4.56
CA LEU A 163 -3.30 11.80 -3.32
C LEU A 163 -4.30 11.02 -2.48
N LEU A 164 -3.86 10.60 -1.29
CA LEU A 164 -4.71 9.98 -0.30
C LEU A 164 -5.26 11.07 0.64
N LEU A 165 -6.58 11.19 0.69
CA LEU A 165 -7.31 12.15 1.51
C LEU A 165 -7.74 11.44 2.78
N VAL A 166 -7.22 11.88 3.92
CA VAL A 166 -7.51 11.31 5.23
C VAL A 166 -8.26 12.34 6.08
N PRO A 167 -9.53 12.08 6.44
CA PRO A 167 -10.28 12.95 7.34
C PRO A 167 -9.62 12.98 8.73
N THR A 168 -9.53 14.17 9.32
CA THR A 168 -8.79 14.39 10.57
C THR A 168 -9.68 14.62 11.78
N GLN A 169 -11.02 14.48 11.66
CA GLN A 169 -11.96 14.81 12.75
C GLN A 169 -11.78 13.94 14.00
N SER A 170 -11.32 12.69 13.83
CA SER A 170 -11.07 11.75 14.92
C SER A 170 -9.63 11.77 15.43
N ILE A 171 -8.77 12.64 14.89
CA ILE A 171 -7.36 12.72 15.24
C ILE A 171 -7.13 13.97 16.10
N PRO A 172 -6.62 13.82 17.34
CA PRO A 172 -6.28 14.97 18.16
C PRO A 172 -5.23 15.87 17.49
N ALA A 173 -5.42 17.18 17.59
CA ALA A 173 -4.45 18.17 17.10
C ALA A 173 -3.03 17.92 17.64
N GLY A 174 -2.03 18.36 16.88
CA GLY A 174 -0.60 18.21 17.17
C GLY A 174 0.16 17.42 16.10
N GLN A 175 1.44 17.19 16.37
CA GLN A 175 2.32 16.45 15.47
C GLN A 175 1.85 15.00 15.31
N ILE A 176 1.93 14.49 14.08
CA ILE A 176 1.62 13.11 13.73
C ILE A 176 2.66 12.58 12.76
N ASP A 177 2.97 11.30 12.89
CA ASP A 177 3.76 10.56 11.92
C ASP A 177 2.84 9.85 10.93
N VAL A 178 3.30 9.71 9.69
CA VAL A 178 2.62 8.94 8.65
C VAL A 178 3.55 7.85 8.19
N VAL A 179 3.08 6.61 8.20
CA VAL A 179 3.85 5.45 7.76
C VAL A 179 3.04 4.62 6.78
N GLN A 180 3.74 3.92 5.90
CA GLN A 180 3.20 2.78 5.16
C GLN A 180 3.68 1.52 5.84
N ASP A 181 2.76 0.61 6.11
CA ASP A 181 3.02 -0.66 6.77
C ASP A 181 2.67 -1.77 5.77
N ASN A 182 3.63 -2.59 5.37
CA ASN A 182 3.43 -3.55 4.27
C ASN A 182 3.19 -4.95 4.83
N TRP A 183 2.11 -5.58 4.45
CA TRP A 183 1.75 -6.90 4.94
C TRP A 183 1.65 -7.87 3.77
N THR A 184 2.26 -9.03 3.93
CA THR A 184 1.99 -10.17 3.06
C THR A 184 1.35 -11.27 3.88
N GLU A 185 0.06 -11.50 3.65
CA GLU A 185 -0.67 -12.62 4.23
C GLU A 185 -0.30 -13.91 3.48
N LEU A 186 0.18 -14.91 4.23
CA LEU A 186 0.39 -16.26 3.72
C LEU A 186 -0.49 -17.21 4.52
N LEU A 187 -0.85 -18.34 3.92
CA LEU A 187 -1.79 -19.30 4.53
C LEU A 187 -1.35 -19.81 5.92
N LEU A 188 -0.03 -19.81 6.19
CA LEU A 188 0.55 -20.37 7.42
C LEU A 188 1.07 -19.30 8.40
N HIS A 189 1.31 -18.07 7.93
CA HIS A 189 1.73 -16.95 8.74
C HIS A 189 1.58 -15.65 7.94
N ASP A 190 1.49 -14.52 8.63
CA ASP A 190 1.67 -13.23 7.99
C ASP A 190 3.14 -12.86 8.02
N ASP A 191 3.63 -12.26 6.95
CA ASP A 191 4.93 -11.62 6.92
C ASP A 191 4.73 -10.11 7.12
N ASN A 192 5.08 -9.64 8.31
CA ASN A 192 5.07 -8.21 8.63
C ASN A 192 6.22 -7.54 7.88
N GLY A 193 5.92 -7.01 6.70
CA GLY A 193 6.79 -6.12 5.97
C GLY A 193 6.85 -4.75 6.64
N TYR A 194 7.87 -4.55 7.46
CA TYR A 194 8.47 -3.26 7.83
C TYR A 194 7.68 -1.95 7.55
N GLU A 195 7.62 -1.09 8.56
CA GLU A 195 7.10 0.27 8.40
C GLU A 195 8.07 1.14 7.59
N VAL A 196 7.54 1.82 6.57
CA VAL A 196 8.23 2.84 5.79
C VAL A 196 7.71 4.22 6.21
N PRO A 197 8.56 5.10 6.78
CA PRO A 197 8.13 6.44 7.13
C PRO A 197 7.81 7.24 5.88
N LEU A 198 6.61 7.83 5.84
CA LEU A 198 6.17 8.68 4.74
C LEU A 198 6.35 10.17 5.01
N GLY A 199 6.52 10.52 6.28
CA GLY A 199 6.79 11.88 6.73
C GLY A 199 6.09 12.19 8.04
N THR A 200 6.26 13.43 8.49
CA THR A 200 5.68 13.95 9.73
C THR A 200 4.98 15.26 9.41
N THR A 201 3.84 15.50 10.06
CA THR A 201 3.07 16.74 9.86
C THR A 201 2.33 17.13 11.12
N THR A 202 1.58 18.22 11.08
CA THR A 202 0.78 18.71 12.21
C THR A 202 -0.69 18.76 11.80
N ILE A 203 -1.54 18.18 12.63
CA ILE A 203 -2.99 18.37 12.57
C ILE A 203 -3.33 19.61 13.39
N ALA A 204 -3.97 20.59 12.77
CA ALA A 204 -4.48 21.81 13.40
C ALA A 204 -5.81 21.58 14.13
#